data_AF-A0A1Z2LDG6-F1
#
_entry.id   AF-A0A1Z2LDG6-F1
#
_cell.length_a   1.000
_cell.length_b   1.000
_cell.length_c   1.000
_cell.angle_alpha   90.00
_cell.angle_beta   90.00
_cell.angle_gamma   90.00
#
_symmetry.space_group_name_H-M   'P 1'
#
loop_
_entity.id
_entity.type
_entity.pdbx_description
1 polymer ?
#
loop_
_entity_poly.entity_id
_entity_poly.type
_entity_poly.pdbx_seq_one_letter_code
_entity_poly.pdbx_strand_id
1 'polypeptide(L)'
;MARALVVRARATGRRADTGPAPVPHAVSHVVVLVKPEVMTAGSAADALAEAVRVLGQGDAGVLRAAVMPAGDFLGRGYLLLHYPRLHRVAADGPEALSSGAREELGALLAASGTGGAVGAYEAMTREADLSPAALDERCRAAGIRKLGSGSYASVTELNGRPATVLNGFLPSLAAGYTGPGALVGLLECHSHREIDALRGELLGPLHPFHAPPASLRGALGALAREHGTGLSEGRNAVHLSAGHLEGMFQAWRYFAAADGEGVGSTAFGRSLAERGVSPAAVAALAADHNLAEDSGETVSPHGATENLPRAAVLDRVLRWAATGKGLGT
;
A
#
# COMPACT_ATOMS: atom_id res chain seq x y z
N MET A 1 -12.46 -13.46 17.60
CA MET A 1 -12.52 -12.09 17.04
C MET A 1 -12.85 -12.07 15.54
N ALA A 2 -11.98 -12.59 14.66
CA ALA A 2 -12.09 -12.46 13.19
C ALA A 2 -13.47 -12.86 12.61
N ARG A 3 -13.96 -14.07 12.94
CA ARG A 3 -15.27 -14.57 12.50
C ARG A 3 -16.42 -13.62 12.87
N ALA A 4 -16.45 -13.11 14.09
CA ALA A 4 -17.49 -12.20 14.56
C ALA A 4 -17.49 -10.86 13.79
N LEU A 5 -16.30 -10.32 13.48
CA LEU A 5 -16.16 -9.10 12.66
C LEU A 5 -16.72 -9.32 11.25
N VAL A 6 -16.31 -10.41 10.59
CA VAL A 6 -16.75 -10.74 9.23
C VAL A 6 -18.26 -10.96 9.17
N VAL A 7 -18.82 -11.71 10.12
CA VAL A 7 -20.28 -11.95 10.20
C VAL A 7 -21.03 -10.63 10.36
N ARG A 8 -20.59 -9.76 11.27
CA ARG A 8 -21.24 -8.47 11.50
C ARG A 8 -21.13 -7.55 10.29
N ALA A 9 -19.96 -7.45 9.66
CA ALA A 9 -19.77 -6.64 8.46
C ALA A 9 -20.68 -7.09 7.31
N ARG A 10 -20.81 -8.41 7.11
CA ARG A 10 -21.73 -9.00 6.12
C ARG A 10 -23.19 -8.73 6.45
N ALA A 11 -23.61 -9.00 7.68
CA ALA A 11 -25.00 -8.86 8.10
C ALA A 11 -25.50 -7.42 7.99
N THR A 12 -24.63 -6.45 8.27
CA THR A 12 -24.97 -5.02 8.25
C THR A 12 -24.69 -4.34 6.91
N GLY A 13 -23.87 -4.94 6.05
CA GLY A 13 -23.34 -4.29 4.86
C GLY A 13 -22.50 -3.04 5.18
N ARG A 14 -21.93 -2.95 6.39
CA ARG A 14 -21.20 -1.80 6.90
C ARG A 14 -19.89 -2.23 7.55
N ARG A 15 -19.03 -1.25 7.86
CA ARG A 15 -17.83 -1.47 8.68
C ARG A 15 -18.21 -2.09 10.03
N ALA A 16 -17.45 -3.10 10.44
CA ALA A 16 -17.44 -3.67 11.78
C ALA A 16 -16.02 -3.57 12.34
N ASP A 17 -15.85 -3.07 13.57
CA ASP A 17 -14.54 -3.00 14.22
C ASP A 17 -14.59 -3.38 15.70
N THR A 18 -13.41 -3.64 16.28
CA THR A 18 -13.27 -4.08 17.67
C THR A 18 -13.36 -2.94 18.70
N GLY A 19 -13.63 -1.71 18.26
CA GLY A 19 -13.59 -0.53 19.11
C GLY A 19 -12.17 0.02 19.31
N PRO A 20 -12.05 1.22 19.90
CA PRO A 20 -10.77 1.87 20.15
C PRO A 20 -9.92 1.06 21.14
N ALA A 21 -8.59 1.15 20.96
CA ALA A 21 -7.60 0.52 21.81
C ALA A 21 -6.50 1.54 22.15
N PRO A 22 -5.91 1.50 23.36
CA PRO A 22 -4.80 2.36 23.69
C PRO A 22 -3.59 2.03 22.80
N VAL A 23 -3.00 3.07 22.18
CA VAL A 23 -1.82 2.91 21.33
C VAL A 23 -0.57 2.87 22.21
N PRO A 24 0.13 1.72 22.33
CA PRO A 24 1.28 1.58 23.22
C PRO A 24 2.49 2.37 22.73
N HIS A 25 3.46 2.58 23.62
CA HIS A 25 4.82 2.95 23.22
C HIS A 25 5.48 1.73 22.58
N ALA A 26 5.51 1.70 21.25
CA ALA A 26 6.13 0.65 20.44
C ALA A 26 7.14 1.26 19.47
N VAL A 27 8.07 0.45 18.96
CA VAL A 27 9.01 0.88 17.92
C VAL A 27 8.24 1.11 16.62
N SER A 28 7.48 0.10 16.21
CA SER A 28 6.66 0.14 15.01
C SER A 28 5.17 0.21 15.35
N HIS A 29 4.47 1.11 14.66
CA HIS A 29 3.01 1.23 14.64
C HIS A 29 2.58 1.19 13.18
N VAL A 30 1.98 0.08 12.76
CA VAL A 30 1.76 -0.25 11.34
C VAL A 30 0.33 -0.73 11.13
N VAL A 31 -0.11 -0.68 9.88
CA VAL A 31 -1.37 -1.26 9.45
C VAL A 31 -1.11 -2.42 8.49
N VAL A 32 -1.82 -3.51 8.71
CA VAL A 32 -1.94 -4.61 7.75
C VAL A 32 -3.31 -4.55 7.10
N LEU A 33 -3.32 -4.57 5.75
CA LEU A 33 -4.54 -4.67 4.96
C LEU A 33 -4.60 -6.07 4.32
N VAL A 34 -5.62 -6.84 4.66
CA VAL A 34 -5.94 -8.12 4.01
C VAL A 34 -6.90 -7.83 2.87
N LYS A 35 -6.47 -8.15 1.65
CA LYS A 35 -7.06 -7.67 0.41
C LYS A 35 -8.29 -8.48 -0.03
N PRO A 36 -9.17 -7.91 -0.89
CA PRO A 36 -10.39 -8.56 -1.35
C PRO A 36 -10.24 -9.96 -1.92
N GLU A 37 -9.13 -10.27 -2.60
CA GLU A 37 -8.91 -11.57 -3.25
C GLU A 37 -9.01 -12.77 -2.29
N VAL A 38 -8.66 -12.59 -1.02
CA VAL A 38 -8.78 -13.63 0.02
C VAL A 38 -9.88 -13.32 1.04
N MET A 39 -10.47 -12.12 0.98
CA MET A 39 -11.54 -11.66 1.86
C MET A 39 -12.94 -11.86 1.24
N THR A 40 -13.18 -13.07 0.72
CA THR A 40 -14.44 -13.44 0.03
C THR A 40 -15.48 -14.04 0.99
N ALA A 41 -16.65 -14.45 0.47
CA ALA A 41 -17.69 -15.11 1.27
C ALA A 41 -17.23 -16.41 1.92
N GLY A 42 -16.42 -17.20 1.21
CA GLY A 42 -15.96 -18.50 1.68
C GLY A 42 -14.74 -18.45 2.60
N SER A 43 -13.93 -17.38 2.53
CA SER A 43 -12.58 -17.38 3.12
C SER A 43 -12.28 -16.19 4.04
N ALA A 44 -13.12 -15.15 4.12
CA ALA A 44 -12.77 -13.92 4.84
C ALA A 44 -12.47 -14.10 6.34
N ALA A 45 -13.22 -14.97 7.03
CA ALA A 45 -13.00 -15.20 8.45
C ALA A 45 -11.65 -15.88 8.71
N ASP A 46 -11.30 -16.85 7.86
CA ASP A 46 -10.10 -17.64 7.99
C ASP A 46 -8.87 -16.84 7.52
N ALA A 47 -8.99 -16.05 6.44
CA ALA A 47 -7.94 -15.14 5.99
C ALA A 47 -7.58 -14.11 7.07
N LEU A 48 -8.58 -13.49 7.70
CA LEU A 48 -8.32 -12.53 8.77
C LEU A 48 -7.76 -13.21 10.03
N ALA A 49 -8.25 -14.40 10.39
CA ALA A 49 -7.71 -15.16 11.52
C ALA A 49 -6.25 -15.57 11.27
N GLU A 50 -5.92 -15.96 10.04
CA GLU A 50 -4.59 -16.38 9.65
C GLU A 50 -3.59 -15.22 9.66
N ALA A 51 -4.00 -14.05 9.17
CA ALA A 51 -3.20 -12.83 9.28
C ALA A 51 -2.90 -12.48 10.74
N VAL A 52 -3.89 -12.55 11.63
CA VAL A 52 -3.72 -12.31 13.08
C VAL A 52 -2.78 -13.35 13.71
N ARG A 53 -2.92 -14.63 13.33
CA ARG A 53 -2.06 -15.72 13.83
C ARG A 53 -0.60 -15.48 13.46
N VAL A 54 -0.34 -15.18 12.19
CA VAL A 54 1.02 -14.90 11.69
C VAL A 54 1.60 -13.67 12.38
N LEU A 55 0.83 -12.58 12.52
CA LEU A 55 1.27 -11.38 13.23
C LEU A 55 1.69 -11.68 14.67
N GLY A 56 0.88 -12.45 15.40
CA GLY A 56 1.20 -12.86 16.77
C GLY A 56 2.47 -13.71 16.88
N GLN A 57 2.75 -14.56 15.90
CA GLN A 57 4.00 -15.35 15.84
C GLN A 57 5.23 -14.51 15.49
N GLY A 58 5.03 -13.38 14.82
CA GLY A 58 6.09 -12.45 14.40
C GLY A 58 6.36 -11.32 15.39
N ASP A 59 5.86 -11.42 16.62
CA ASP A 59 5.92 -10.36 17.65
C ASP A 59 5.30 -9.03 17.19
N ALA A 60 4.22 -9.11 16.40
CA ALA A 60 3.39 -7.98 16.01
C ALA A 60 2.00 -8.13 16.66
N GLY A 61 1.75 -7.38 17.72
CA GLY A 61 0.48 -7.39 18.43
C GLY A 61 -0.60 -6.64 17.65
N VAL A 62 -1.79 -7.23 17.53
CA VAL A 62 -2.97 -6.56 16.93
C VAL A 62 -3.69 -5.78 18.02
N LEU A 63 -3.73 -4.45 17.87
CA LEU A 63 -4.44 -3.54 18.77
C LEU A 63 -5.93 -3.50 18.46
N ARG A 64 -6.23 -3.33 17.17
CA ARG A 64 -7.59 -3.15 16.66
C ARG A 64 -7.74 -3.85 15.33
N ALA A 65 -8.92 -4.39 15.08
CA ALA A 65 -9.28 -4.97 13.80
C ALA A 65 -10.57 -4.35 13.27
N ALA A 66 -10.63 -4.12 11.97
CA ALA A 66 -11.81 -3.70 11.26
C ALA A 66 -12.02 -4.55 10.00
N VAL A 67 -13.28 -4.76 9.64
CA VAL A 67 -13.70 -5.39 8.39
C VAL A 67 -14.77 -4.50 7.77
N MET A 68 -14.66 -4.23 6.48
CA MET A 68 -15.66 -3.44 5.77
C MET A 68 -15.88 -3.94 4.33
N PRO A 69 -17.02 -3.62 3.70
CA PRO A 69 -17.21 -3.87 2.27
C PRO A 69 -16.11 -3.23 1.43
N ALA A 70 -15.59 -3.96 0.43
CA ALA A 70 -14.56 -3.45 -0.47
C ALA A 70 -15.06 -2.26 -1.30
N GLY A 71 -16.34 -2.28 -1.68
CA GLY A 71 -17.00 -1.14 -2.34
C GLY A 71 -17.01 0.13 -1.48
N ASP A 72 -17.26 0.01 -0.18
CA ASP A 72 -17.19 1.15 0.76
C ASP A 72 -15.76 1.68 0.89
N PHE A 73 -14.77 0.77 0.93
CA PHE A 73 -13.36 1.14 0.98
C PHE A 73 -12.96 1.93 -0.27
N LEU A 74 -13.39 1.47 -1.45
CA LEU A 74 -13.17 2.17 -2.71
C LEU A 74 -13.91 3.51 -2.76
N GLY A 75 -15.20 3.54 -2.41
CA GLY A 75 -16.04 4.75 -2.46
C GLY A 75 -15.59 5.86 -1.51
N ARG A 76 -14.86 5.54 -0.44
CA ARG A 76 -14.20 6.51 0.45
C ARG A 76 -12.85 7.03 -0.08
N GLY A 77 -12.43 6.57 -1.26
CA GLY A 77 -11.10 6.87 -1.82
C GLY A 77 -9.97 6.19 -1.05
N TYR A 78 -10.25 5.23 -0.17
CA TYR A 78 -9.21 4.64 0.68
C TYR A 78 -8.19 3.85 -0.11
N LEU A 79 -8.54 3.27 -1.26
CA LEU A 79 -7.56 2.60 -2.12
C LEU A 79 -6.50 3.57 -2.65
N LEU A 80 -6.95 4.73 -3.16
CA LEU A 80 -6.06 5.80 -3.62
C LEU A 80 -5.18 6.31 -2.47
N LEU A 81 -5.78 6.53 -1.30
CA LEU A 81 -5.08 7.01 -0.12
C LEU A 81 -4.19 5.95 0.54
N HIS A 82 -4.40 4.66 0.24
CA HIS A 82 -3.55 3.56 0.70
C HIS A 82 -2.29 3.46 -0.17
N TYR A 83 -2.43 3.72 -1.48
CA TYR A 83 -1.35 3.65 -2.46
C TYR A 83 -1.20 4.94 -3.28
N PRO A 84 -0.95 6.11 -2.64
CA PRO A 84 -0.97 7.39 -3.34
C PRO A 84 0.02 7.41 -4.53
N ARG A 85 1.25 6.92 -4.32
CA ARG A 85 2.25 6.85 -5.38
C ARG A 85 1.84 5.96 -6.55
N LEU A 86 1.25 4.79 -6.26
CA LEU A 86 0.85 3.86 -7.33
C LEU A 86 -0.17 4.53 -8.25
N HIS A 87 -1.18 5.17 -7.65
CA HIS A 87 -2.24 5.85 -8.37
C HIS A 87 -1.72 7.02 -9.20
N ARG A 88 -0.84 7.85 -8.63
CA ARG A 88 -0.27 8.97 -9.36
C ARG A 88 0.57 8.55 -10.55
N VAL A 89 1.46 7.57 -10.38
CA VAL A 89 2.29 7.09 -11.49
C VAL A 89 1.45 6.40 -12.57
N ALA A 90 0.36 5.74 -12.20
CA ALA A 90 -0.57 5.13 -13.16
C ALA A 90 -1.44 6.15 -13.90
N ALA A 91 -1.72 7.31 -13.30
CA ALA A 91 -2.58 8.36 -13.86
C ALA A 91 -1.77 9.46 -14.58
N ASP A 92 -0.77 10.01 -13.91
CA ASP A 92 0.04 11.16 -14.35
C ASP A 92 1.30 10.71 -15.13
N GLY A 93 1.59 9.41 -15.18
CA GLY A 93 2.71 8.86 -15.92
C GLY A 93 4.09 9.34 -15.41
N PRO A 94 5.04 9.66 -16.31
CA PRO A 94 6.40 10.06 -15.93
C PRO A 94 6.50 11.30 -15.04
N GLU A 95 5.52 12.22 -15.09
CA GLU A 95 5.53 13.46 -14.30
C GLU A 95 5.44 13.20 -12.79
N ALA A 96 4.82 12.08 -12.40
CA ALA A 96 4.73 11.65 -11.02
C ALA A 96 5.98 10.91 -10.50
N LEU A 97 7.03 10.72 -11.30
CA LEU A 97 8.23 10.00 -10.85
C LEU A 97 9.16 10.91 -10.01
N SER A 98 9.81 10.36 -9.00
CA SER A 98 10.95 10.98 -8.30
C SER A 98 12.18 11.03 -9.20
N SER A 99 13.21 11.79 -8.83
CA SER A 99 14.42 11.94 -9.65
C SER A 99 15.07 10.59 -9.98
N GLY A 100 15.37 9.77 -8.96
CA GLY A 100 15.94 8.44 -9.18
C GLY A 100 15.05 7.51 -10.01
N ALA A 101 13.72 7.58 -9.85
CA ALA A 101 12.81 6.77 -10.66
C ALA A 101 12.75 7.23 -12.14
N ARG A 102 12.97 8.53 -12.40
CA ARG A 102 13.11 9.05 -13.78
C ARG A 102 14.41 8.61 -14.43
N GLU A 103 15.50 8.52 -13.67
CA GLU A 103 16.78 8.01 -14.17
C GLU A 103 16.66 6.53 -14.57
N GLU A 104 16.09 5.71 -13.69
CA GLU A 104 15.80 4.30 -13.99
C GLU A 104 14.88 4.13 -15.20
N LEU A 105 13.87 5.00 -15.34
CA LEU A 105 13.02 5.02 -16.52
C LEU A 105 13.82 5.39 -17.77
N GLY A 106 14.65 6.41 -17.73
CA GLY A 106 15.50 6.83 -18.85
C GLY A 106 16.41 5.70 -19.34
N ALA A 107 17.03 4.97 -18.40
CA ALA A 107 17.83 3.79 -18.71
C ALA A 107 16.99 2.67 -19.37
N LEU A 108 15.77 2.44 -18.91
CA LEU A 108 14.86 1.47 -19.51
C LEU A 108 14.41 1.88 -20.93
N LEU A 109 14.07 3.15 -21.14
CA LEU A 109 13.67 3.68 -22.45
C LEU A 109 14.82 3.55 -23.46
N ALA A 110 16.04 3.92 -23.06
CA ALA A 110 17.23 3.78 -23.90
C ALA A 110 17.51 2.32 -24.29
N ALA A 111 17.40 1.39 -23.34
CA ALA A 111 17.65 -0.03 -23.58
C ALA A 111 16.56 -0.69 -24.45
N SER A 112 15.30 -0.28 -24.28
CA SER A 112 14.15 -0.86 -25.00
C SER A 112 13.90 -0.21 -26.37
N GLY A 113 14.44 0.98 -26.63
CA GLY A 113 14.14 1.77 -27.82
C GLY A 113 12.71 2.32 -27.86
N THR A 114 11.98 2.27 -26.74
CA THR A 114 10.62 2.85 -26.67
C THR A 114 10.70 4.37 -26.62
N GLY A 115 9.89 5.06 -27.44
CA GLY A 115 9.90 6.52 -27.56
C GLY A 115 9.34 7.29 -26.35
N GLY A 116 8.96 6.60 -25.27
CA GLY A 116 8.37 7.18 -24.08
C GLY A 116 7.66 6.14 -23.21
N ALA A 117 7.10 6.62 -22.09
CA ALA A 117 6.33 5.81 -21.18
C ALA A 117 4.98 6.45 -20.87
N VAL A 118 3.99 5.62 -20.55
CA VAL A 118 2.61 6.03 -20.26
C VAL A 118 2.12 5.43 -18.96
N GLY A 119 1.20 6.13 -18.29
CA GLY A 119 0.49 5.56 -17.15
C GLY A 119 -0.44 4.41 -17.57
N ALA A 120 -0.76 3.51 -16.64
CA ALA A 120 -1.65 2.38 -16.89
C ALA A 120 -3.03 2.80 -17.42
N TYR A 121 -3.61 3.89 -16.91
CA TYR A 121 -4.91 4.35 -17.36
C TYR A 121 -4.87 4.90 -18.79
N GLU A 122 -3.81 5.62 -19.15
CA GLU A 122 -3.58 6.07 -20.53
C GLU A 122 -3.31 4.87 -21.46
N ALA A 123 -2.57 3.86 -21.01
CA ALA A 123 -2.36 2.65 -21.81
C ALA A 123 -3.69 1.97 -22.19
N MET A 124 -4.65 1.92 -21.26
CA MET A 124 -5.99 1.39 -21.51
C MET A 124 -6.84 2.23 -22.48
N THR A 125 -6.55 3.52 -22.67
CA THR A 125 -7.28 4.34 -23.67
C THR A 125 -6.69 4.20 -25.07
N ARG A 126 -5.45 3.72 -25.20
CA ARG A 126 -4.74 3.60 -26.49
C ARG A 126 -5.18 2.38 -27.27
N GLU A 127 -5.57 1.29 -26.62
CA GLU A 127 -6.02 0.06 -27.26
C GLU A 127 -7.48 -0.23 -26.87
N ALA A 128 -8.36 -0.25 -27.87
CA ALA A 128 -9.77 -0.57 -27.64
C ALA A 128 -9.89 -1.97 -27.02
N ASP A 129 -10.84 -2.13 -26.09
CA ASP A 129 -11.13 -3.39 -25.40
C ASP A 129 -10.00 -3.94 -24.50
N LEU A 130 -8.94 -3.17 -24.24
CA LEU A 130 -7.89 -3.57 -23.30
C LEU A 130 -8.43 -3.56 -21.86
N SER A 131 -8.81 -4.75 -21.38
CA SER A 131 -9.30 -4.90 -20.01
C SER A 131 -8.18 -4.72 -18.96
N PRO A 132 -8.51 -4.34 -17.72
CA PRO A 132 -7.56 -4.28 -16.61
C PRO A 132 -6.73 -5.56 -16.42
N ALA A 133 -7.38 -6.72 -16.52
CA ALA A 133 -6.74 -8.02 -16.35
C ALA A 133 -5.78 -8.34 -17.51
N ALA A 134 -6.16 -8.01 -18.74
CA ALA A 134 -5.31 -8.20 -19.91
C ALA A 134 -4.05 -7.32 -19.86
N LEU A 135 -4.17 -6.06 -19.41
CA LEU A 135 -3.00 -5.19 -19.23
C LEU A 135 -2.04 -5.73 -18.16
N ASP A 136 -2.57 -6.14 -17.01
CA ASP A 136 -1.78 -6.74 -15.91
C ASP A 136 -1.05 -8.01 -16.39
N GLU A 137 -1.74 -8.90 -17.10
CA GLU A 137 -1.14 -10.11 -17.66
C GLU A 137 -0.02 -9.80 -18.66
N ARG A 138 -0.23 -8.85 -19.58
CA ARG A 138 0.79 -8.42 -20.54
C ARG A 138 2.01 -7.83 -19.86
N CYS A 139 1.82 -6.94 -18.88
CA CYS A 139 2.92 -6.35 -18.12
C CYS A 139 3.70 -7.42 -17.34
N ARG A 140 3.01 -8.38 -16.73
CA ARG A 140 3.66 -9.49 -16.01
C ARG A 140 4.44 -10.39 -16.97
N ALA A 141 3.86 -10.76 -18.12
CA ALA A 141 4.52 -11.58 -19.12
C ALA A 141 5.79 -10.91 -19.70
N ALA A 142 5.75 -9.58 -19.85
CA ALA A 142 6.90 -8.76 -20.25
C ALA A 142 7.96 -8.58 -19.16
N GLY A 143 7.65 -8.93 -17.90
CA GLY A 143 8.46 -8.60 -16.74
C GLY A 143 8.17 -7.20 -16.19
N ILE A 144 8.30 -7.07 -14.88
CA ILE A 144 8.05 -5.83 -14.14
C ILE A 144 9.37 -5.32 -13.57
N ARG A 145 9.83 -4.17 -14.05
CA ARG A 145 11.01 -3.47 -13.52
C ARG A 145 10.56 -2.48 -12.44
N LYS A 146 11.16 -2.57 -11.25
CA LYS A 146 11.00 -1.55 -10.21
C LYS A 146 11.89 -0.35 -10.56
N LEU A 147 11.29 0.83 -10.68
CA LEU A 147 12.00 2.10 -10.87
C LEU A 147 12.26 2.81 -9.54
N GLY A 148 11.39 2.57 -8.56
CA GLY A 148 11.43 3.21 -7.25
C GLY A 148 10.27 2.74 -6.38
N SER A 149 10.15 3.30 -5.18
CA SER A 149 8.99 3.01 -4.32
C SER A 149 7.70 3.42 -5.03
N GLY A 150 6.76 2.48 -5.19
CA GLY A 150 5.50 2.73 -5.89
C GLY A 150 5.61 3.04 -7.39
N SER A 151 6.77 2.81 -8.01
CA SER A 151 6.99 3.08 -9.43
C SER A 151 7.54 1.85 -10.13
N TYR A 152 6.75 1.29 -11.04
CA TYR A 152 7.06 0.08 -11.79
C TYR A 152 6.82 0.30 -13.27
N ALA A 153 7.60 -0.36 -14.11
CA ALA A 153 7.48 -0.29 -15.56
C ALA A 153 7.57 -1.67 -16.20
N SER A 154 6.84 -1.86 -17.29
CA SER A 154 6.95 -3.03 -18.17
C SER A 154 7.03 -2.58 -19.61
N VAL A 155 7.93 -3.19 -20.38
CA VAL A 155 8.05 -2.97 -21.83
C VAL A 155 7.19 -4.02 -22.52
N THR A 156 5.99 -3.63 -22.92
CA THR A 156 4.98 -4.52 -23.51
C THR A 156 4.53 -4.01 -24.87
N GLU A 157 3.48 -4.60 -25.44
CA GLU A 157 2.89 -4.16 -26.70
C GLU A 157 1.51 -3.52 -26.48
N LEU A 158 1.31 -2.36 -27.11
CA LEU A 158 0.02 -1.70 -27.26
C LEU A 158 -0.23 -1.48 -28.76
N ASN A 159 -1.36 -2.00 -29.28
CA ASN A 159 -1.69 -1.97 -30.72
C ASN A 159 -0.56 -2.52 -31.62
N GLY A 160 0.11 -3.60 -31.19
CA GLY A 160 1.22 -4.20 -31.93
C GLY A 160 2.49 -3.34 -32.01
N ARG A 161 2.64 -2.34 -31.13
CA ARG A 161 3.86 -1.52 -31.03
C ARG A 161 4.46 -1.63 -29.62
N PRO A 162 5.79 -1.72 -29.48
CA PRO A 162 6.45 -1.64 -28.19
C PRO A 162 6.09 -0.36 -27.44
N ALA A 163 5.75 -0.48 -26.16
CA ALA A 163 5.39 0.61 -25.28
C ALA A 163 5.88 0.32 -23.85
N THR A 164 6.38 1.35 -23.17
CA THR A 164 6.67 1.27 -21.73
C THR A 164 5.44 1.71 -20.94
N VAL A 165 4.85 0.79 -20.16
CA VAL A 165 3.68 1.06 -19.33
C VAL A 165 4.07 1.14 -17.86
N LEU A 166 3.68 2.23 -17.21
CA LEU A 166 3.92 2.48 -15.79
C LEU A 166 2.75 1.96 -14.95
N ASN A 167 3.07 1.19 -13.90
CA ASN A 167 2.12 0.63 -12.94
C ASN A 167 0.94 -0.12 -13.59
N GLY A 168 1.18 -0.88 -14.67
CA GLY A 168 0.14 -1.57 -15.45
C GLY A 168 -0.77 -2.52 -14.68
N PHE A 169 -0.36 -3.00 -13.51
CA PHE A 169 -1.17 -3.85 -12.63
C PHE A 169 -2.26 -3.09 -11.86
N LEU A 170 -2.16 -1.76 -11.73
CA LEU A 170 -3.04 -0.98 -10.85
C LEU A 170 -4.52 -1.07 -11.23
N PRO A 171 -4.93 -0.99 -12.51
CA PRO A 171 -6.33 -1.16 -12.88
C PRO A 171 -6.89 -2.53 -12.46
N SER A 172 -6.10 -3.61 -12.61
CA SER A 172 -6.46 -4.96 -12.17
C SER A 172 -6.63 -5.03 -10.66
N LEU A 173 -5.70 -4.43 -9.91
CA LEU A 173 -5.79 -4.30 -8.45
C LEU A 173 -7.06 -3.53 -8.02
N ALA A 174 -7.38 -2.41 -8.67
CA ALA A 174 -8.57 -1.63 -8.37
C ALA A 174 -9.87 -2.38 -8.69
N ALA A 175 -9.91 -3.14 -9.79
CA ALA A 175 -11.04 -3.99 -10.15
C ALA A 175 -11.33 -5.07 -9.08
N GLY A 176 -10.31 -5.53 -8.35
CA GLY A 176 -10.49 -6.46 -7.23
C GLY A 176 -11.38 -5.92 -6.09
N TYR A 177 -11.56 -4.61 -5.98
CA TYR A 177 -12.37 -3.98 -4.92
C TYR A 177 -13.84 -3.78 -5.31
N THR A 178 -14.23 -4.06 -6.55
CA THR A 178 -15.61 -3.87 -7.04
C THR A 178 -16.45 -5.16 -6.97
N GLY A 179 -15.84 -6.28 -6.59
CA GLY A 179 -16.50 -7.58 -6.51
C GLY A 179 -17.67 -7.60 -5.52
N PRO A 180 -18.86 -8.12 -5.91
CA PRO A 180 -19.99 -8.27 -5.00
C PRO A 180 -19.64 -9.10 -3.76
N GLY A 181 -19.94 -8.57 -2.57
CA GLY A 181 -19.71 -9.26 -1.30
C GLY A 181 -18.23 -9.42 -0.90
N ALA A 182 -17.31 -8.78 -1.63
CA ALA A 182 -15.91 -8.69 -1.26
C ALA A 182 -15.72 -7.76 -0.05
N LEU A 183 -14.80 -8.13 0.84
CA LEU A 183 -14.48 -7.38 2.04
C LEU A 183 -13.02 -6.92 2.01
N VAL A 184 -12.67 -5.99 2.89
CA VAL A 184 -11.30 -5.61 3.23
C VAL A 184 -11.10 -5.82 4.72
N GLY A 185 -10.02 -6.50 5.09
CA GLY A 185 -9.60 -6.63 6.49
C GLY A 185 -8.53 -5.59 6.80
N LEU A 186 -8.63 -4.92 7.94
CA LEU A 186 -7.68 -3.91 8.42
C LEU A 186 -7.27 -4.28 9.83
N LEU A 187 -5.96 -4.31 10.10
CA LEU A 187 -5.38 -4.62 11.40
C LEU A 187 -4.43 -3.50 11.81
N GLU A 188 -4.75 -2.78 12.88
CA GLU A 188 -3.85 -1.84 13.55
C GLU A 188 -2.90 -2.64 14.44
N CYS A 189 -1.60 -2.54 14.20
CA CYS A 189 -0.61 -3.40 14.82
C CYS A 189 0.53 -2.60 15.47
N HIS A 190 1.12 -3.16 16.51
CA HIS A 190 2.32 -2.63 17.13
C HIS A 190 3.41 -3.71 17.23
N SER A 191 4.67 -3.30 17.25
CA SER A 191 5.79 -4.21 17.50
C SER A 191 6.96 -3.47 18.13
N HIS A 192 7.77 -4.21 18.90
CA HIS A 192 9.09 -3.75 19.35
C HIS A 192 10.17 -3.91 18.28
N ARG A 193 9.84 -4.54 17.15
CA ARG A 193 10.73 -4.70 15.99
C ARG A 193 10.64 -3.46 15.08
N GLU A 194 11.73 -3.17 14.40
CA GLU A 194 11.77 -2.18 13.33
C GLU A 194 10.98 -2.65 12.11
N ILE A 195 10.48 -1.69 11.32
CA ILE A 195 9.54 -1.97 10.23
C ILE A 195 10.16 -2.75 9.07
N ASP A 196 11.46 -2.56 8.84
CA ASP A 196 12.22 -3.31 7.84
C ASP A 196 12.29 -4.80 8.18
N ALA A 197 12.51 -5.15 9.45
CA ALA A 197 12.50 -6.52 9.94
C ALA A 197 11.11 -7.14 9.82
N LEU A 198 10.05 -6.40 10.16
CA LEU A 198 8.67 -6.85 9.94
C LEU A 198 8.41 -7.14 8.46
N ARG A 199 8.87 -6.27 7.56
CA ARG A 199 8.64 -6.48 6.12
C ARG A 199 9.51 -7.60 5.54
N GLY A 200 10.77 -7.69 5.94
CA GLY A 200 11.70 -8.69 5.44
C GLY A 200 11.32 -10.12 5.86
N GLU A 201 10.86 -10.28 7.09
CA GLU A 201 10.63 -11.60 7.67
C GLU A 201 9.14 -11.98 7.75
N LEU A 202 8.27 -11.03 8.14
CA LEU A 202 6.87 -11.32 8.41
C LEU A 202 5.98 -11.18 7.19
N LEU A 203 6.23 -10.21 6.30
CA LEU A 203 5.40 -10.02 5.11
C LEU A 203 5.65 -11.11 4.05
N GLY A 204 6.91 -11.48 3.84
CA GLY A 204 7.34 -12.42 2.81
C GLY A 204 7.50 -11.80 1.41
N PRO A 205 8.11 -12.52 0.44
CA PRO A 205 8.32 -12.04 -0.93
C PRO A 205 7.00 -11.81 -1.68
N LEU A 206 7.04 -11.07 -2.79
CA LEU A 206 5.84 -10.59 -3.49
C LEU A 206 4.88 -11.70 -3.94
N HIS A 207 5.38 -12.81 -4.47
CA HIS A 207 4.53 -13.90 -4.97
C HIS A 207 4.11 -14.83 -3.82
N PRO A 208 2.81 -14.88 -3.43
CA PRO A 208 2.36 -15.62 -2.24
C PRO A 208 2.68 -17.11 -2.26
N PHE A 209 2.60 -17.76 -3.42
CA PHE A 209 2.87 -19.20 -3.52
C PHE A 209 4.35 -19.58 -3.43
N HIS A 210 5.26 -18.60 -3.50
CA HIS A 210 6.70 -18.79 -3.32
C HIS A 210 7.19 -18.24 -1.97
N ALA A 211 6.30 -17.63 -1.20
CA ALA A 211 6.63 -17.05 0.10
C ALA A 211 6.73 -18.13 1.18
N PRO A 212 7.60 -17.95 2.19
CA PRO A 212 7.69 -18.87 3.32
C PRO A 212 6.33 -19.05 3.98
N PRO A 213 5.89 -20.29 4.32
CA PRO A 213 4.56 -20.52 4.91
C PRO A 213 4.28 -19.75 6.20
N ALA A 214 5.33 -19.39 6.95
CA ALA A 214 5.23 -18.62 8.18
C ALA A 214 5.08 -17.10 7.95
N SER A 215 5.23 -16.62 6.71
CA SER A 215 5.01 -15.22 6.36
C SER A 215 3.53 -14.95 6.04
N LEU A 216 3.09 -13.70 6.12
CA LEU A 216 1.73 -13.27 5.81
C LEU A 216 1.32 -13.69 4.39
N ARG A 217 2.19 -13.45 3.40
CA ARG A 217 1.91 -13.84 2.02
C ARG A 217 1.92 -15.35 1.84
N GLY A 218 2.81 -16.08 2.50
CA GLY A 218 2.85 -17.54 2.39
C GLY A 218 1.62 -18.21 3.00
N ALA A 219 1.23 -17.78 4.21
CA ALA A 219 0.07 -18.30 4.92
C ALA A 219 -1.24 -18.00 4.16
N LEU A 220 -1.44 -16.75 3.74
CA LEU A 220 -2.63 -16.38 2.94
C LEU A 220 -2.58 -16.99 1.53
N GLY A 221 -1.40 -17.25 0.98
CA GLY A 221 -1.21 -17.98 -0.26
C GLY A 221 -1.63 -19.45 -0.14
N ALA A 222 -1.32 -20.11 0.98
CA ALA A 222 -1.80 -21.47 1.23
C ALA A 222 -3.33 -21.51 1.29
N LEU A 223 -3.96 -20.60 2.04
CA LEU A 223 -5.41 -20.48 2.11
C LEU A 223 -6.03 -20.18 0.74
N ALA A 224 -5.45 -19.26 -0.03
CA ALA A 224 -5.93 -18.97 -1.38
C ALA A 224 -5.91 -20.20 -2.29
N ARG A 225 -4.88 -21.05 -2.19
CA ARG A 225 -4.78 -22.30 -2.95
C ARG A 225 -5.89 -23.29 -2.56
N GLU A 226 -6.19 -23.42 -1.28
CA GLU A 226 -7.29 -24.27 -0.78
C GLU A 226 -8.64 -23.85 -1.34
N HIS A 227 -8.84 -22.55 -1.54
CA HIS A 227 -10.07 -21.99 -2.11
C HIS A 227 -10.06 -21.82 -3.64
N GLY A 228 -8.99 -22.25 -4.33
CA GLY A 228 -8.87 -22.10 -5.78
C GLY A 228 -8.70 -20.64 -6.26
N THR A 229 -8.29 -19.73 -5.38
CA THR A 229 -8.04 -18.33 -5.70
C THR A 229 -6.66 -18.16 -6.34
N GLY A 230 -6.63 -17.68 -7.58
CA GLY A 230 -5.39 -17.28 -8.25
C GLY A 230 -4.80 -16.00 -7.63
N LEU A 231 -3.50 -16.05 -7.30
CA LEU A 231 -2.72 -14.93 -6.79
C LEU A 231 -1.52 -14.65 -7.71
N SER A 232 -0.99 -13.43 -7.63
CA SER A 232 0.20 -12.98 -8.37
C SER A 232 0.97 -11.95 -7.53
N GLU A 233 2.08 -11.42 -8.04
CA GLU A 233 2.81 -10.32 -7.40
C GLU A 233 1.95 -9.07 -7.22
N GLY A 234 1.06 -8.78 -8.18
CA GLY A 234 0.10 -7.68 -8.12
C GLY A 234 -1.13 -7.99 -7.25
N ARG A 235 -1.54 -9.26 -7.18
CA ARG A 235 -2.65 -9.79 -6.38
C ARG A 235 -2.13 -10.70 -5.28
N ASN A 236 -1.48 -10.09 -4.29
CA ASN A 236 -0.65 -10.79 -3.30
C ASN A 236 -1.29 -10.91 -1.92
N ALA A 237 -2.63 -10.84 -1.83
CA ALA A 237 -3.47 -11.08 -0.65
C ALA A 237 -3.34 -10.10 0.52
N VAL A 238 -2.21 -9.44 0.71
CA VAL A 238 -1.94 -8.64 1.90
C VAL A 238 -0.96 -7.50 1.63
N HIS A 239 -1.14 -6.41 2.37
CA HIS A 239 -0.22 -5.28 2.48
C HIS A 239 0.15 -5.06 3.94
N LEU A 240 1.38 -4.65 4.18
CA LEU A 240 1.87 -4.13 5.46
C LEU A 240 2.51 -2.77 5.16
N SER A 241 2.22 -1.76 5.99
CA SER A 241 2.75 -0.39 5.85
C SER A 241 4.22 -0.37 5.43
N ALA A 242 4.55 0.46 4.45
CA ALA A 242 5.90 0.48 3.89
C ALA A 242 6.95 1.16 4.79
N GLY A 243 6.52 2.11 5.62
CA GLY A 243 7.35 2.94 6.50
C GLY A 243 6.54 3.48 7.68
N HIS A 244 7.20 4.07 8.68
CA HIS A 244 6.52 4.66 9.85
C HIS A 244 5.60 5.83 9.46
N LEU A 245 6.00 6.64 8.48
CA LEU A 245 5.18 7.75 7.97
C LEU A 245 3.89 7.24 7.29
N GLU A 246 4.01 6.24 6.42
CA GLU A 246 2.85 5.62 5.77
C GLU A 246 1.94 4.92 6.80
N GLY A 247 2.53 4.16 7.73
CA GLY A 247 1.79 3.46 8.78
C GLY A 247 1.01 4.40 9.68
N MET A 248 1.56 5.58 9.99
CA MET A 248 0.87 6.65 10.70
C MET A 248 -0.40 7.11 9.97
N PHE A 249 -0.30 7.45 8.68
CA PHE A 249 -1.47 7.89 7.92
C PHE A 249 -2.52 6.80 7.76
N GLN A 250 -2.10 5.54 7.59
CA GLN A 250 -3.00 4.41 7.52
C GLN A 250 -3.73 4.19 8.85
N ALA A 251 -3.00 4.19 9.98
CA ALA A 251 -3.59 4.02 11.30
C ALA A 251 -4.58 5.15 11.61
N TRP A 252 -4.20 6.40 11.33
CA TRP A 252 -5.10 7.54 11.49
C TRP A 252 -6.36 7.38 10.63
N ARG A 253 -6.20 7.13 9.32
CA ARG A 253 -7.32 7.11 8.38
C ARG A 253 -8.32 6.00 8.65
N TYR A 254 -7.83 4.83 9.04
CA TYR A 254 -8.69 3.65 9.20
C TYR A 254 -9.25 3.51 10.61
N PHE A 255 -8.54 3.98 11.63
CA PHE A 255 -8.92 3.78 13.02
C PHE A 255 -9.20 5.09 13.71
N ALA A 256 -8.19 5.91 13.97
CA ALA A 256 -8.34 7.11 14.80
C ALA A 256 -9.39 8.10 14.26
N ALA A 257 -9.40 8.38 12.95
CA ALA A 257 -10.35 9.29 12.33
C ALA A 257 -11.82 8.83 12.49
N ALA A 258 -12.05 7.51 12.58
CA ALA A 258 -13.39 6.98 12.81
C ALA A 258 -13.88 7.20 14.26
N ASP A 259 -12.94 7.44 15.18
CA ASP A 259 -13.22 7.78 16.58
C ASP A 259 -13.22 9.30 16.82
N GLY A 260 -13.08 10.12 15.76
CA GLY A 260 -13.01 11.58 15.84
C GLY A 260 -11.63 12.14 16.16
N GLU A 261 -10.59 11.29 16.14
CA GLU A 261 -9.24 11.64 16.53
C GLU A 261 -8.37 12.11 15.34
N GLY A 262 -7.44 13.02 15.62
CA GLY A 262 -6.48 13.54 14.63
C GLY A 262 -5.26 12.63 14.43
N VAL A 263 -4.42 12.95 13.44
CA VAL A 263 -3.18 12.20 13.16
C VAL A 263 -2.22 12.15 14.35
N GLY A 264 -2.27 13.18 15.21
CA GLY A 264 -1.50 13.27 16.45
C GLY A 264 -1.87 12.23 17.50
N SER A 265 -3.00 11.53 17.37
CA SER A 265 -3.37 10.41 18.26
C SER A 265 -2.59 9.11 17.98
N THR A 266 -1.91 9.02 16.83
CA THR A 266 -1.11 7.85 16.46
C THR A 266 0.27 7.88 17.13
N ALA A 267 0.94 6.73 17.28
CA ALA A 267 2.25 6.66 17.93
C ALA A 267 3.31 7.57 17.29
N PHE A 268 3.40 7.58 15.95
CA PHE A 268 4.35 8.42 15.23
C PHE A 268 3.91 9.88 15.18
N GLY A 269 2.60 10.14 15.06
CA GLY A 269 2.03 11.49 15.12
C GLY A 269 2.31 12.20 16.44
N ARG A 270 2.23 11.49 17.58
CA ARG A 270 2.64 12.03 18.89
C ARG A 270 4.10 12.47 18.90
N SER A 271 5.01 11.61 18.41
CA SER A 271 6.44 11.96 18.34
C SER A 271 6.74 13.16 17.46
N LEU A 272 5.99 13.35 16.37
CA LEU A 272 6.11 14.54 15.54
C LEU A 272 5.63 15.79 16.28
N ALA A 273 4.49 15.72 16.97
CA ALA A 273 3.93 16.82 17.75
C ALA A 273 4.84 17.22 18.93
N GLU A 274 5.41 16.24 19.64
CA GLU A 274 6.39 16.46 20.73
C GLU A 274 7.65 17.20 20.23
N ARG A 275 7.97 17.09 18.94
CA ARG A 275 9.11 17.75 18.29
C ARG A 275 8.71 19.04 17.55
N GLY A 276 7.48 19.52 17.76
CA GLY A 276 7.00 20.80 17.23
C GLY A 276 6.60 20.78 15.75
N VAL A 277 6.43 19.61 15.12
CA VAL A 277 5.93 19.54 13.75
C VAL A 277 4.44 19.87 13.72
N SER A 278 4.05 20.86 12.92
CA SER A 278 2.64 21.28 12.85
C SER A 278 1.77 20.22 12.17
N PRO A 279 0.48 20.07 12.57
CA PRO A 279 -0.44 19.16 11.89
C PRO A 279 -0.58 19.42 10.39
N ALA A 280 -0.48 20.70 9.96
CA ALA A 280 -0.54 21.07 8.55
C ALA A 280 0.67 20.54 7.76
N ALA A 281 1.89 20.68 8.30
CA ALA A 281 3.09 20.14 7.67
C ALA A 281 3.03 18.61 7.56
N VAL A 282 2.47 17.93 8.57
CA VAL A 282 2.22 16.48 8.50
C VAL A 282 1.20 16.16 7.41
N ALA A 283 0.04 16.85 7.38
CA ALA A 283 -1.01 16.59 6.41
C ALA A 283 -0.55 16.72 4.95
N ALA A 284 0.34 17.67 4.64
CA ALA A 284 0.91 17.86 3.31
C ALA A 284 1.68 16.63 2.79
N LEU A 285 2.20 15.78 3.68
CA LEU A 285 2.92 14.56 3.31
C LEU A 285 1.99 13.41 2.91
N ALA A 286 0.70 13.46 3.27
CA ALA A 286 -0.22 12.33 3.16
C ALA A 286 -0.54 11.91 1.71
N ALA A 287 -0.51 12.86 0.78
CA ALA A 287 -0.75 12.63 -0.65
C ALA A 287 0.52 12.22 -1.42
N ASP A 288 1.66 12.11 -0.71
CA ASP A 288 2.94 11.68 -1.26
C ASP A 288 3.32 12.48 -2.51
N HIS A 289 3.33 13.82 -2.43
CA HIS A 289 3.88 14.68 -3.49
C HIS A 289 5.39 14.69 -3.46
N ASN A 290 6.00 14.77 -4.65
CA ASN A 290 7.45 14.91 -4.75
C ASN A 290 7.90 16.17 -4.01
N LEU A 291 8.78 16.00 -3.02
CA LEU A 291 9.45 17.07 -2.31
C LEU A 291 10.81 17.32 -2.95
N ALA A 292 11.20 18.58 -3.06
CA ALA A 292 12.55 18.95 -3.44
C ALA A 292 13.49 18.82 -2.23
N GLU A 293 14.65 18.19 -2.43
CA GLU A 293 15.73 18.14 -1.43
C GLU A 293 16.82 19.17 -1.74
N ASP A 294 17.73 19.40 -0.80
CA ASP A 294 18.80 20.39 -0.95
C ASP A 294 19.77 20.09 -2.10
N SER A 295 19.84 18.82 -2.53
CA SER A 295 20.57 18.39 -3.73
C SER A 295 19.95 18.88 -5.04
N GLY A 296 18.71 19.39 -5.01
CA GLY A 296 17.90 19.68 -6.20
C GLY A 296 17.13 18.46 -6.73
N GLU A 297 17.36 17.27 -6.17
CA GLU A 297 16.58 16.08 -6.48
C GLU A 297 15.18 16.13 -5.86
N THR A 298 14.29 15.30 -6.40
CA THR A 298 12.92 15.16 -5.90
C THR A 298 12.69 13.76 -5.34
N VAL A 299 12.05 13.68 -4.18
CA VAL A 299 11.74 12.42 -3.49
C VAL A 299 10.26 12.32 -3.12
N SER A 300 9.74 11.09 -3.13
CA SER A 300 8.41 10.78 -2.58
C SER A 300 8.50 10.65 -1.05
N PRO A 301 7.74 11.37 -0.21
CA PRO A 301 7.76 11.24 1.24
C PRO A 301 7.69 9.79 1.76
N HIS A 302 6.73 9.01 1.27
CA HIS A 302 6.52 7.62 1.69
C HIS A 302 7.67 6.73 1.21
N GLY A 303 8.10 6.89 -0.04
CA GLY A 303 9.23 6.11 -0.57
C GLY A 303 10.58 6.48 0.08
N ALA A 304 10.80 7.74 0.42
CA ALA A 304 12.01 8.23 1.06
C ALA A 304 12.10 7.88 2.55
N THR A 305 11.00 7.36 3.12
CA THR A 305 10.90 6.87 4.50
C THR A 305 10.60 5.37 4.55
N GLU A 306 10.59 4.70 3.40
CA GLU A 306 10.37 3.27 3.29
C GLU A 306 11.50 2.50 3.98
N ASN A 307 11.16 1.54 4.85
CA ASN A 307 12.11 0.71 5.60
C ASN A 307 13.15 1.48 6.46
N LEU A 308 13.00 2.79 6.64
CA LEU A 308 13.89 3.54 7.51
C LEU A 308 13.52 3.30 8.99
N PRO A 309 14.51 3.19 9.89
CA PRO A 309 14.26 3.18 11.33
C PRO A 309 13.49 4.41 11.77
N ARG A 310 12.64 4.27 12.79
CA ARG A 310 11.75 5.36 13.27
C ARG A 310 12.47 6.68 13.51
N ALA A 311 13.65 6.65 14.12
CA ALA A 311 14.44 7.85 14.41
C ALA A 311 14.85 8.59 13.13
N ALA A 312 15.28 7.86 12.10
CA ALA A 312 15.67 8.45 10.81
C ALA A 312 14.46 9.07 10.08
N VAL A 313 13.28 8.43 10.17
CA VAL A 313 12.03 9.00 9.63
C VAL A 313 11.68 10.29 10.36
N LEU A 314 11.78 10.33 11.69
CA LEU A 314 11.50 11.52 12.49
C LEU A 314 12.41 12.69 12.10
N ASP A 315 13.72 12.45 12.00
CA ASP A 315 14.68 13.48 11.60
C ASP A 315 14.42 13.98 10.17
N ARG A 316 14.04 13.08 9.26
CA ARG A 316 13.73 13.47 7.87
C ARG A 316 12.48 14.33 7.78
N VAL A 317 11.40 13.96 8.49
CA VAL A 317 10.16 14.75 8.52
C VAL A 317 10.39 16.12 9.17
N LEU A 318 11.21 16.18 10.23
CA LEU A 318 11.59 17.45 10.86
C LEU A 318 12.31 18.38 9.88
N ARG A 319 13.21 17.86 9.05
CA ARG A 319 13.88 18.66 8.01
C ARG A 319 12.91 19.17 6.95
N TRP A 320 11.99 18.34 6.47
CA TRP A 320 10.97 18.78 5.52
C TRP A 320 10.06 19.86 6.12
N ALA A 321 9.63 19.69 7.37
CA ALA A 321 8.81 20.66 8.07
C ALA A 321 9.54 21.99 8.32
N ALA A 322 10.84 21.94 8.66
CA ALA A 322 11.64 23.14 8.91
C ALA A 322 11.94 23.95 7.63
N THR A 323 12.11 23.26 6.50
CA THR A 323 12.44 23.92 5.22
C THR A 323 11.20 24.37 4.44
N GLY A 324 10.05 23.74 4.65
CA GLY A 324 8.81 24.02 3.91
C GLY A 324 8.87 23.68 2.42
N LYS A 325 10.01 23.18 1.92
CA LYS A 325 10.25 22.93 0.49
C LYS A 325 9.33 21.81 0.00
N GLY A 326 8.48 22.14 -0.97
CA GLY A 326 7.56 21.18 -1.58
C GLY A 326 6.34 20.80 -0.74
N LEU A 327 6.19 21.35 0.48
CA LEU A 327 5.03 21.08 1.34
C LEU A 327 3.77 21.87 0.96
N GLY A 328 3.77 22.58 -0.18
CA GLY A 328 2.64 23.28 -0.82
C GLY A 328 1.54 23.77 0.12
N THR A 329 1.51 25.08 0.40
CA THR A 329 0.30 25.73 0.94
C THR A 329 -0.84 25.67 -0.05
#